data_AF-A0A9D9GLJ2-F1
#
_entry.id   AF-A0A9D9GLJ2-F1
#
_cell.length_a   1.000
_cell.length_b   1.000
_cell.length_c   1.000
_cell.angle_alpha   90.00
_cell.angle_beta   90.00
_cell.angle_gamma   90.00
#
_symmetry.space_group_name_H-M   'P 1'
#
loop_
_entity.id
_entity.type
_entity.pdbx_description
1 polymer ?
#
loop_
_entity_poly.entity_id
_entity_poly.type
_entity_poly.pdbx_seq_one_letter_code
_entity_poly.pdbx_strand_id
1 'polypeptide(L)'
;MGIRLRLLSLAALAAALVSCAGPAPSGRPTIPYVEKILADKASPEYVLLSSIPAGKKEGRIAIIDSPDRSAALLEEFLGSDHFDNINGSAAPDRLPDFAGETIVSLLDEHNTPFTNFLGNTETLREVTVREALKAFGPDVDAKALVLSSSLMAQFGGFDLDTLLRSTGVSVPVILPIVSIADRCRSAAAPGKVAVFAEVEGMAGTGVYEALFEGVDCFSGFVADTVETGASLRALLRAYRASGATGAISLFCIDDFRLSPEDIAAQAREIIEVESEENLQLRQLIARDWRVVDVLREASEACYREFRKRNVFTHDIAYPKGLTLNVQD
;
A
#
# COMPACT_ATOMS: atom_id res chain seq x y z
N MET A 1 6.25 -55.12 3.47
CA MET A 1 6.21 -53.83 2.76
C MET A 1 5.19 -52.83 3.34
N GLY A 2 4.83 -52.93 4.63
CA GLY A 2 3.76 -52.09 5.23
C GLY A 2 4.20 -51.09 6.32
N ILE A 3 5.43 -51.21 6.84
CA ILE A 3 5.91 -50.35 7.94
C ILE A 3 6.61 -49.10 7.40
N ARG A 4 7.36 -49.19 6.29
CA ARG A 4 8.01 -48.04 5.65
C ARG A 4 7.01 -47.02 5.07
N LEU A 5 5.82 -47.48 4.63
CA LEU A 5 4.78 -46.62 4.07
C LEU A 5 4.06 -45.79 5.16
N ARG A 6 3.98 -46.31 6.41
CA ARG A 6 3.38 -45.61 7.56
C ARG A 6 4.30 -44.54 8.17
N LEU A 7 5.62 -44.75 8.11
CA LEU A 7 6.60 -43.75 8.55
C LEU A 7 6.72 -42.56 7.58
N LEU A 8 6.58 -42.80 6.27
CA LEU A 8 6.53 -41.75 5.25
C LEU A 8 5.26 -40.88 5.34
N SER A 9 4.13 -41.45 5.77
CA SER A 9 2.88 -40.71 5.93
C SER A 9 2.82 -39.86 7.20
N LEU A 10 3.52 -40.25 8.29
CA LEU A 10 3.66 -39.38 9.47
C LEU A 10 4.63 -38.21 9.25
N ALA A 11 5.70 -38.40 8.48
CA ALA A 11 6.64 -37.31 8.16
C ALA A 11 6.01 -36.23 7.26
N ALA A 12 5.12 -36.63 6.33
CA ALA A 12 4.37 -35.70 5.49
C ALA A 12 3.33 -34.87 6.29
N LEU A 13 2.77 -35.43 7.37
CA LEU A 13 1.82 -34.72 8.22
C LEU A 13 2.51 -33.71 9.16
N ALA A 14 3.76 -33.99 9.58
CA ALA A 14 4.54 -33.05 10.39
C ALA A 14 5.06 -31.84 9.58
N ALA A 15 5.35 -32.03 8.28
CA ALA A 15 5.74 -30.94 7.39
C ALA A 15 4.59 -29.98 7.03
N ALA A 16 3.34 -30.46 7.08
CA ALA A 16 2.16 -29.64 6.81
C ALA A 16 1.77 -28.70 7.97
N LEU A 17 2.30 -28.92 9.19
CA LEU A 17 1.97 -28.11 10.37
C LEU A 17 2.90 -26.91 10.59
N VAL A 18 3.95 -26.74 9.76
CA VAL A 18 4.90 -25.61 9.87
C VAL A 18 4.49 -24.42 8.97
N SER A 19 3.46 -24.57 8.14
CA SER A 19 3.07 -23.55 7.15
C SER A 19 1.92 -22.62 7.56
N CYS A 20 1.64 -22.50 8.86
CA CYS A 20 0.58 -21.60 9.37
C CYS A 20 1.05 -20.67 10.50
N ALA A 21 2.35 -20.42 10.64
CA ALA A 21 2.84 -19.34 11.47
C ALA A 21 3.01 -18.10 10.58
N GLY A 22 2.15 -17.09 10.77
CA GLY A 22 2.44 -15.75 10.29
C GLY A 22 3.79 -15.27 10.86
N PRO A 23 4.44 -14.26 10.25
CA PRO A 23 5.71 -13.74 10.75
C PRO A 23 5.59 -13.43 12.24
N ALA A 24 6.58 -13.88 13.02
CA ALA A 24 6.66 -13.62 14.45
C ALA A 24 6.58 -12.10 14.70
N PRO A 25 5.91 -11.65 15.79
CA PRO A 25 5.85 -10.23 16.12
C PRO A 25 7.28 -9.70 16.20
N SER A 26 7.56 -8.66 15.41
CA SER A 26 8.85 -7.97 15.48
C SER A 26 9.05 -7.48 16.91
N GLY A 27 10.29 -7.54 17.42
CA GLY A 27 10.62 -7.09 18.78
C GLY A 27 10.47 -5.58 19.02
N ARG A 28 9.71 -4.87 18.17
CA ARG A 28 9.42 -3.45 18.26
C ARG A 28 8.28 -3.22 19.27
N PRO A 29 8.44 -2.33 20.28
CA PRO A 29 7.34 -2.01 21.19
C PRO A 29 6.27 -1.16 20.50
N THR A 30 5.01 -1.40 20.86
CA THR A 30 3.86 -0.56 20.47
C THR A 30 3.91 0.78 21.20
N ILE A 31 3.17 1.77 20.71
CA ILE A 31 2.99 3.06 21.41
C ILE A 31 2.12 2.93 22.68
N PRO A 32 2.27 3.84 23.67
CA PRO A 32 1.44 3.84 24.88
C PRO A 32 -0.06 3.85 24.61
N TYR A 33 -0.51 4.50 23.53
CA TYR A 33 -1.92 4.51 23.13
C TYR A 33 -2.47 3.11 22.84
N VAL A 34 -1.74 2.30 22.08
CA VAL A 34 -2.12 0.91 21.77
C VAL A 34 -2.03 0.03 23.01
N GLU A 35 -0.97 0.18 23.80
CA GLU A 35 -0.82 -0.56 25.06
C GLU A 35 -2.00 -0.32 26.00
N LYS A 36 -2.47 0.93 26.09
CA LYS A 36 -3.64 1.29 26.90
C LYS A 36 -4.91 0.60 26.43
N ILE A 37 -5.18 0.58 25.12
CA ILE A 37 -6.35 -0.11 24.55
C ILE A 37 -6.28 -1.62 24.85
N LEU A 38 -5.11 -2.24 24.68
CA LEU A 38 -4.93 -3.68 24.90
C LEU A 38 -4.98 -4.07 26.39
N ALA A 39 -4.57 -3.17 27.29
CA ALA A 39 -4.61 -3.40 28.73
C ALA A 39 -6.03 -3.25 29.30
N ASP A 40 -6.84 -2.33 28.76
CA ASP A 40 -8.20 -2.07 29.21
C ASP A 40 -9.24 -2.67 28.24
N LYS A 41 -9.66 -3.91 28.54
CA LYS A 41 -10.68 -4.62 27.76
C LYS A 41 -12.09 -4.03 27.86
N ALA A 42 -12.31 -3.07 28.77
CA ALA A 42 -13.56 -2.33 28.87
C ALA A 42 -13.52 -0.98 28.13
N SER A 43 -12.37 -0.60 27.55
CA SER A 43 -12.26 0.62 26.76
C SER A 43 -13.17 0.58 25.53
N PRO A 44 -13.76 1.72 25.11
CA PRO A 44 -14.61 1.78 23.92
C PRO A 44 -13.92 1.23 22.67
N GLU A 45 -12.64 1.50 22.49
CA GLU A 45 -11.84 1.07 21.35
C GLU A 45 -11.67 -0.47 21.34
N TYR A 46 -11.38 -1.07 22.50
CA TYR A 46 -11.26 -2.53 22.60
C TYR A 46 -12.61 -3.20 22.35
N VAL A 47 -13.69 -2.67 22.94
CA VAL A 47 -15.05 -3.21 22.75
C VAL A 47 -15.46 -3.09 21.29
N LEU A 48 -15.19 -1.96 20.63
CA LEU A 48 -15.44 -1.77 19.20
C LEU A 48 -14.75 -2.85 18.38
N LEU A 49 -13.43 -2.98 18.51
CA LEU A 49 -12.65 -3.92 17.71
C LEU A 49 -13.02 -5.38 17.99
N SER A 50 -13.16 -5.75 19.25
CA SER A 50 -13.52 -7.13 19.63
C SER A 50 -14.95 -7.54 19.26
N SER A 51 -15.82 -6.58 18.93
CA SER A 51 -17.17 -6.84 18.42
C SER A 51 -17.21 -7.15 16.93
N ILE A 52 -16.13 -6.86 16.18
CA ILE A 52 -16.08 -7.07 14.74
C ILE A 52 -16.07 -8.59 14.45
N PRO A 53 -17.01 -9.10 13.65
CA PRO A 53 -17.03 -10.53 13.32
C PRO A 53 -15.78 -10.96 12.56
N ALA A 54 -15.22 -12.10 12.97
CA ALA A 54 -14.15 -12.75 12.21
C ALA A 54 -14.66 -13.09 10.78
N GLY A 55 -13.87 -12.74 9.77
CA GLY A 55 -14.23 -12.97 8.37
C GLY A 55 -15.39 -12.10 7.87
N LYS A 56 -15.60 -10.91 8.46
CA LYS A 56 -16.58 -9.91 8.01
C LYS A 56 -16.57 -9.76 6.48
N LYS A 57 -17.73 -10.01 5.85
CA LYS A 57 -17.93 -9.95 4.39
C LYS A 57 -18.76 -8.74 3.94
N GLU A 58 -19.59 -8.23 4.83
CA GLU A 58 -20.44 -7.08 4.61
C GLU A 58 -19.82 -5.84 5.26
N GLY A 59 -20.09 -4.68 4.70
CA GLY A 59 -19.51 -3.42 5.14
C GLY A 59 -18.89 -2.66 3.96
N ARG A 60 -18.14 -1.61 4.28
CA ARG A 60 -17.58 -0.69 3.28
C ARG A 60 -16.08 -0.86 3.11
N ILE A 61 -15.55 -0.42 1.98
CA ILE A 61 -14.10 -0.22 1.79
C ILE A 61 -13.80 1.20 2.27
N ALA A 62 -13.07 1.33 3.37
CA ALA A 62 -12.66 2.63 3.89
C ALA A 62 -11.31 3.06 3.30
N ILE A 63 -11.19 4.30 2.87
CA ILE A 63 -9.94 4.94 2.45
C ILE A 63 -9.61 6.01 3.49
N ILE A 64 -8.38 6.00 4.00
CA ILE A 64 -7.86 7.03 4.90
C ILE A 64 -6.63 7.67 4.26
N ASP A 65 -6.74 8.96 3.96
CA ASP A 65 -5.64 9.79 3.53
C ASP A 65 -5.99 11.29 3.57
N SER A 66 -5.12 12.13 3.01
CA SER A 66 -5.43 13.52 2.68
C SER A 66 -6.63 13.66 1.74
N PRO A 67 -7.32 14.81 1.74
CA PRO A 67 -8.47 15.03 0.87
C PRO A 67 -8.20 14.74 -0.62
N ASP A 68 -7.11 15.29 -1.16
CA ASP A 68 -6.79 15.17 -2.59
C ASP A 68 -6.43 13.74 -2.99
N ARG A 69 -5.60 13.06 -2.17
CA ARG A 69 -5.24 11.66 -2.42
C ARG A 69 -6.42 10.72 -2.22
N SER A 70 -7.28 11.00 -1.25
CA SER A 70 -8.52 10.23 -1.03
C SER A 70 -9.50 10.37 -2.18
N ALA A 71 -9.58 11.56 -2.81
CA ALA A 71 -10.37 11.76 -4.02
C ALA A 71 -9.81 10.95 -5.19
N ALA A 72 -8.49 11.01 -5.42
CA ALA A 72 -7.83 10.25 -6.48
C ALA A 72 -7.98 8.73 -6.30
N LEU A 73 -7.86 8.22 -5.07
CA LEU A 73 -8.12 6.82 -4.76
C LEU A 73 -9.58 6.44 -4.97
N LEU A 74 -10.51 7.30 -4.57
CA LEU A 74 -11.92 7.03 -4.78
C LEU A 74 -12.23 6.89 -6.28
N GLU A 75 -11.70 7.78 -7.12
CA GLU A 75 -11.82 7.69 -8.58
C GLU A 75 -11.23 6.39 -9.13
N GLU A 76 -10.03 6.01 -8.70
CA GLU A 76 -9.39 4.74 -9.08
C GLU A 76 -10.27 3.54 -8.71
N PHE A 77 -10.79 3.46 -7.47
CA PHE A 77 -11.65 2.35 -7.06
C PHE A 77 -12.98 2.31 -7.82
N LEU A 78 -13.57 3.46 -8.15
CA LEU A 78 -14.82 3.53 -8.91
C LEU A 78 -14.64 3.16 -10.39
N GLY A 79 -13.46 3.45 -10.94
CA GLY A 79 -13.11 3.22 -12.35
C GLY A 79 -12.34 1.93 -12.64
N SER A 80 -11.88 1.23 -11.60
CA SER A 80 -11.05 0.03 -11.71
C SER A 80 -11.73 -1.08 -12.54
N ASP A 81 -11.02 -1.55 -13.56
CA ASP A 81 -11.32 -2.72 -14.40
C ASP A 81 -9.97 -3.32 -14.82
N HIS A 82 -9.19 -3.77 -13.84
CA HIS A 82 -7.87 -4.36 -14.05
C HIS A 82 -7.94 -5.89 -14.12
N PHE A 83 -9.04 -6.49 -13.67
CA PHE A 83 -9.19 -7.95 -13.55
C PHE A 83 -10.47 -8.48 -14.19
N ASP A 84 -10.43 -9.76 -14.53
CA ASP A 84 -11.60 -10.51 -14.96
C ASP A 84 -12.32 -10.99 -13.69
N ASN A 85 -13.53 -10.49 -13.46
CA ASN A 85 -14.29 -10.73 -12.24
C ASN A 85 -14.73 -12.18 -12.07
N ILE A 86 -14.74 -12.95 -13.16
CA ILE A 86 -15.10 -14.37 -13.16
C ILE A 86 -13.91 -15.21 -12.71
N ASN A 87 -12.75 -15.06 -13.34
CA ASN A 87 -11.59 -15.95 -13.13
C ASN A 87 -10.48 -15.34 -12.27
N GLY A 88 -10.48 -14.02 -12.05
CA GLY A 88 -9.50 -13.27 -11.27
C GLY A 88 -8.15 -13.05 -11.96
N SER A 89 -8.07 -13.27 -13.27
CA SER A 89 -6.85 -12.98 -14.04
C SER A 89 -6.67 -11.48 -14.24
N ALA A 90 -5.42 -11.02 -14.37
CA ALA A 90 -5.06 -9.63 -14.59
C ALA A 90 -5.34 -9.22 -16.05
N ALA A 91 -6.61 -9.14 -16.41
CA ALA A 91 -7.10 -8.68 -17.69
C ALA A 91 -8.51 -8.05 -17.52
N PRO A 92 -8.77 -6.85 -18.04
CA PRO A 92 -10.09 -6.21 -17.95
C PRO A 92 -11.20 -7.07 -18.56
N ASP A 93 -12.38 -7.07 -17.93
CA ASP A 93 -13.59 -7.71 -18.46
C ASP A 93 -14.72 -6.72 -18.80
N ARG A 94 -14.45 -5.41 -18.69
CA ARG A 94 -15.40 -4.30 -18.91
C ARG A 94 -16.45 -4.17 -17.82
N LEU A 95 -16.24 -4.80 -16.67
CA LEU A 95 -17.05 -4.61 -15.48
C LEU A 95 -16.17 -4.02 -14.38
N PRO A 96 -16.70 -3.07 -13.58
CA PRO A 96 -15.95 -2.55 -12.44
C PRO A 96 -15.52 -3.68 -11.50
N ASP A 97 -14.24 -3.71 -11.15
CA ASP A 97 -13.63 -4.69 -10.24
C ASP A 97 -14.34 -4.73 -8.86
N PHE A 98 -14.90 -3.59 -8.45
CA PHE A 98 -15.61 -3.41 -7.18
C PHE A 98 -17.13 -3.28 -7.37
N ALA A 99 -17.70 -3.90 -8.41
CA ALA A 99 -19.15 -3.92 -8.60
C ALA A 99 -19.90 -4.34 -7.31
N GLY A 100 -20.96 -3.59 -6.97
CA GLY A 100 -21.76 -3.77 -5.76
C GLY A 100 -21.13 -3.20 -4.48
N GLU A 101 -19.89 -2.73 -4.50
CA GLU A 101 -19.20 -2.21 -3.32
C GLU A 101 -19.54 -0.75 -3.02
N THR A 102 -19.42 -0.40 -1.73
CA THR A 102 -19.42 1.00 -1.28
C THR A 102 -18.03 1.35 -0.76
N ILE A 103 -17.44 2.37 -1.36
CA ILE A 103 -16.14 2.93 -0.99
C ILE A 103 -16.37 4.25 -0.26
N VAL A 104 -15.73 4.41 0.89
CA VAL A 104 -15.87 5.59 1.74
C VAL A 104 -14.50 6.21 1.99
N SER A 105 -14.34 7.47 1.60
CA SER A 105 -13.18 8.26 1.95
C SER A 105 -13.40 8.97 3.29
N LEU A 106 -12.54 8.69 4.26
CA LEU A 106 -12.44 9.38 5.54
C LEU A 106 -11.34 10.44 5.41
N LEU A 107 -11.75 11.71 5.32
CA LEU A 107 -10.81 12.79 5.02
C LEU A 107 -10.08 13.25 6.28
N ASP A 108 -8.76 13.08 6.32
CA ASP A 108 -7.93 13.58 7.42
C ASP A 108 -7.48 15.03 7.14
N GLU A 109 -8.42 15.97 7.22
CA GLU A 109 -8.12 17.41 7.03
C GLU A 109 -7.30 18.00 8.18
N HIS A 110 -7.39 17.43 9.39
CA HIS A 110 -6.80 18.02 10.59
C HIS A 110 -5.31 17.68 10.75
N ASN A 111 -4.91 16.47 10.39
CA ASN A 111 -3.53 16.03 10.56
C ASN A 111 -2.70 16.19 9.28
N THR A 112 -3.31 16.62 8.16
CA THR A 112 -2.56 16.86 6.93
C THR A 112 -1.93 18.27 6.89
N PRO A 113 -0.72 18.43 6.31
CA PRO A 113 0.12 17.37 5.73
C PRO A 113 0.87 16.55 6.81
N PHE A 114 0.92 15.23 6.62
CA PHE A 114 1.56 14.31 7.58
C PHE A 114 3.08 14.51 7.74
N THR A 115 3.73 15.23 6.82
CA THR A 115 5.14 15.62 6.93
C THR A 115 5.43 16.46 8.17
N ASN A 116 4.43 17.15 8.71
CA ASN A 116 4.55 17.92 9.95
C ASN A 116 4.93 17.04 11.16
N PHE A 117 4.73 15.72 11.07
CA PHE A 117 5.08 14.77 12.13
C PHE A 117 6.44 14.10 11.95
N LEU A 118 7.23 14.43 10.93
CA LEU A 118 8.56 13.82 10.75
C LEU A 118 9.50 14.05 11.95
N GLY A 119 9.31 15.15 12.69
CA GLY A 119 10.01 15.43 13.95
C GLY A 119 9.37 14.81 15.21
N ASN A 120 8.18 14.22 15.09
CA ASN A 120 7.41 13.63 16.19
C ASN A 120 6.61 12.42 15.70
N THR A 121 7.34 11.36 15.35
CA THR A 121 6.76 10.16 14.72
C THR A 121 5.85 9.38 15.65
N GLU A 122 5.99 9.51 16.98
CA GLU A 122 5.08 8.89 17.95
C GLU A 122 3.66 9.46 17.83
N THR A 123 3.51 10.78 17.64
CA THR A 123 2.19 11.37 17.39
C THR A 123 1.60 10.87 16.08
N LEU A 124 2.39 10.72 15.00
CA LEU A 124 1.88 10.13 13.76
C LEU A 124 1.43 8.68 13.93
N ARG A 125 2.13 7.89 14.75
CA ARG A 125 1.71 6.52 15.10
C ARG A 125 0.35 6.54 15.78
N GLU A 126 0.14 7.44 16.74
CA GLU A 126 -1.16 7.58 17.41
C GLU A 126 -2.27 8.05 16.46
N VAL A 127 -2.01 9.09 15.66
CA VAL A 127 -2.94 9.58 14.62
C VAL A 127 -3.34 8.44 13.69
N THR A 128 -2.38 7.65 13.21
CA THR A 128 -2.64 6.52 12.31
C THR A 128 -3.62 5.52 12.93
N VAL A 129 -3.44 5.17 14.21
CA VAL A 129 -4.34 4.25 14.91
C VAL A 129 -5.71 4.88 15.14
N ARG A 130 -5.77 6.16 15.56
CA ARG A 130 -7.04 6.87 15.80
C ARG A 130 -7.89 6.97 14.53
N GLU A 131 -7.29 7.37 13.42
CA GLU A 131 -8.00 7.46 12.16
C GLU A 131 -8.48 6.09 11.69
N ALA A 132 -7.65 5.05 11.81
CA ALA A 132 -8.05 3.69 11.47
C ALA A 132 -9.23 3.18 12.31
N LEU A 133 -9.32 3.55 13.60
CA LEU A 133 -10.46 3.18 14.45
C LEU A 133 -11.79 3.76 13.95
N LYS A 134 -11.78 4.97 13.36
CA LYS A 134 -12.98 5.60 12.79
C LYS A 134 -13.60 4.74 11.68
N ALA A 135 -12.77 4.05 10.89
CA ALA A 135 -13.24 3.14 9.85
C ALA A 135 -14.04 1.95 10.37
N PHE A 136 -13.83 1.54 11.63
CA PHE A 136 -14.55 0.42 12.23
C PHE A 136 -15.79 0.85 13.01
N GLY A 137 -16.01 2.16 13.18
CA GLY A 137 -17.19 2.72 13.83
C GLY A 137 -18.48 2.44 13.06
N PRO A 138 -19.66 2.63 13.70
CA PRO A 138 -20.96 2.30 13.12
C PRO A 138 -21.29 3.07 11.83
N ASP A 139 -20.70 4.25 11.64
CA ASP A 139 -20.97 5.09 10.46
C ASP A 139 -20.31 4.53 9.19
N VAL A 140 -19.18 3.83 9.34
CA VAL A 140 -18.39 3.30 8.22
C VAL A 140 -18.52 1.78 8.12
N ASP A 141 -18.36 1.09 9.26
CA ASP A 141 -18.44 -0.36 9.38
C ASP A 141 -17.56 -1.09 8.34
N ALA A 142 -16.26 -0.74 8.33
CA ALA A 142 -15.33 -1.18 7.31
C ALA A 142 -15.17 -2.71 7.28
N LYS A 143 -15.27 -3.29 6.08
CA LYS A 143 -14.85 -4.66 5.78
C LYS A 143 -13.45 -4.73 5.17
N ALA A 144 -12.88 -3.57 4.82
CA ALA A 144 -11.51 -3.38 4.37
C ALA A 144 -11.08 -1.95 4.63
N LEU A 145 -9.79 -1.76 4.94
CA LEU A 145 -9.20 -0.46 5.17
C LEU A 145 -8.04 -0.25 4.20
N VAL A 146 -8.04 0.86 3.46
CA VAL A 146 -6.96 1.32 2.60
C VAL A 146 -6.31 2.51 3.30
N LEU A 147 -5.05 2.34 3.69
CA LEU A 147 -4.23 3.39 4.29
C LEU A 147 -3.08 3.67 3.32
N SER A 148 -3.25 4.71 2.49
CA SER A 148 -2.39 4.91 1.32
C SER A 148 -1.12 5.71 1.62
N SER A 149 -1.17 6.61 2.62
CA SER A 149 -0.04 7.43 3.05
C SER A 149 1.18 6.59 3.44
N SER A 150 2.27 6.77 2.70
CA SER A 150 3.57 6.14 2.96
C SER A 150 4.10 6.46 4.36
N LEU A 151 3.82 7.65 4.88
CA LEU A 151 4.22 8.04 6.24
C LEU A 151 3.43 7.28 7.30
N MET A 152 2.10 7.19 7.16
CA MET A 152 1.27 6.43 8.09
C MET A 152 1.60 4.94 8.05
N ALA A 153 1.82 4.38 6.84
CA ALA A 153 2.25 3.01 6.65
C ALA A 153 3.58 2.72 7.37
N GLN A 154 4.60 3.57 7.16
CA GLN A 154 5.92 3.37 7.76
C GLN A 154 5.90 3.50 9.28
N PHE A 155 5.27 4.55 9.78
CA PHE A 155 5.36 4.87 11.21
C PHE A 155 4.32 4.11 12.01
N GLY A 156 3.03 4.19 11.64
CA GLY A 156 1.89 3.65 12.41
C GLY A 156 1.39 2.27 11.96
N GLY A 157 1.79 1.77 10.78
CA GLY A 157 1.33 0.48 10.27
C GLY A 157 1.58 -0.70 11.23
N PHE A 158 2.72 -0.70 11.92
CA PHE A 158 3.05 -1.72 12.93
C PHE A 158 2.09 -1.71 14.13
N ASP A 159 1.78 -0.54 14.65
CA ASP A 159 0.89 -0.37 15.81
C ASP A 159 -0.54 -0.78 15.47
N LEU A 160 -1.01 -0.37 14.28
CA LEU A 160 -2.31 -0.76 13.76
C LEU A 160 -2.41 -2.28 13.56
N ASP A 161 -1.46 -2.90 12.86
CA ASP A 161 -1.45 -4.35 12.66
C ASP A 161 -1.42 -5.12 13.99
N THR A 162 -0.59 -4.67 14.94
CA THR A 162 -0.50 -5.29 16.27
C THR A 162 -1.82 -5.17 17.03
N LEU A 163 -2.46 -4.00 17.01
CA LEU A 163 -3.75 -3.77 17.67
C LEU A 163 -4.85 -4.66 17.07
N LEU A 164 -4.97 -4.70 15.74
CA LEU A 164 -6.00 -5.50 15.06
C LEU A 164 -5.80 -6.99 15.30
N ARG A 165 -4.57 -7.50 15.20
CA ARG A 165 -4.28 -8.91 15.51
C ARG A 165 -4.58 -9.27 16.95
N SER A 166 -4.20 -8.39 17.88
CA SER A 166 -4.38 -8.63 19.32
C SER A 166 -5.85 -8.60 19.75
N THR A 167 -6.70 -7.88 19.01
CA THR A 167 -8.15 -7.83 19.22
C THR A 167 -8.92 -8.85 18.38
N GLY A 168 -8.25 -9.65 17.55
CA GLY A 168 -8.85 -10.69 16.72
C GLY A 168 -9.53 -10.18 15.44
N VAL A 169 -9.30 -8.93 15.07
CA VAL A 169 -9.86 -8.33 13.86
C VAL A 169 -9.14 -8.88 12.63
N SER A 170 -9.91 -9.46 11.71
CA SER A 170 -9.39 -10.06 10.47
C SER A 170 -9.64 -9.20 9.24
N VAL A 171 -10.11 -7.97 9.37
CA VAL A 171 -10.34 -7.06 8.25
C VAL A 171 -9.00 -6.76 7.56
N PRO A 172 -8.89 -6.91 6.22
CA PRO A 172 -7.66 -6.56 5.51
C PRO A 172 -7.34 -5.07 5.60
N VAL A 173 -6.09 -4.75 5.94
CA VAL A 173 -5.51 -3.41 5.82
C VAL A 173 -4.58 -3.40 4.62
N ILE A 174 -4.91 -2.57 3.64
CA ILE A 174 -4.17 -2.40 2.39
C ILE A 174 -3.25 -1.20 2.54
N LEU A 175 -1.95 -1.47 2.44
CA LEU A 175 -0.87 -0.48 2.46
C LEU A 175 -0.19 -0.52 1.08
N PRO A 176 -0.59 0.31 0.10
CA PRO A 176 -0.18 0.17 -1.30
C PRO A 176 1.35 0.19 -1.48
N ILE A 177 2.04 1.16 -0.87
CA ILE A 177 3.50 1.27 -0.95
C ILE A 177 4.21 0.03 -0.36
N VAL A 178 3.68 -0.52 0.73
CA VAL A 178 4.20 -1.74 1.36
C VAL A 178 3.93 -2.95 0.45
N SER A 179 2.78 -2.99 -0.23
CA SER A 179 2.46 -4.06 -1.18
C SER A 179 3.41 -4.06 -2.38
N ILE A 180 3.79 -2.89 -2.91
CA ILE A 180 4.83 -2.76 -3.92
C ILE A 180 6.17 -3.27 -3.38
N ALA A 181 6.57 -2.85 -2.18
CA ALA A 181 7.81 -3.28 -1.55
C ALA A 181 7.85 -4.80 -1.31
N ASP A 182 6.77 -5.40 -0.82
CA ASP A 182 6.63 -6.86 -0.62
C ASP A 182 6.82 -7.64 -1.93
N ARG A 183 6.23 -7.15 -3.03
CA ARG A 183 6.42 -7.78 -4.34
C ARG A 183 7.85 -7.63 -4.85
N CYS A 184 8.50 -6.50 -4.59
CA CYS A 184 9.91 -6.32 -4.94
C CYS A 184 10.80 -7.30 -4.17
N ARG A 185 10.59 -7.43 -2.86
CA ARG A 185 11.31 -8.40 -2.02
C ARG A 185 11.09 -9.85 -2.45
N SER A 186 9.88 -10.17 -2.91
CA SER A 186 9.51 -11.52 -3.33
C SER A 186 9.96 -11.86 -4.76
N ALA A 187 10.51 -10.90 -5.52
CA ALA A 187 10.99 -11.14 -6.86
C ALA A 187 12.26 -12.00 -6.85
N ALA A 188 12.39 -12.93 -7.81
CA ALA A 188 13.55 -13.81 -7.93
C ALA A 188 14.87 -13.05 -8.12
N ALA A 189 14.80 -11.88 -8.75
CA ALA A 189 15.87 -10.91 -8.82
C ALA A 189 15.28 -9.54 -8.43
N PRO A 190 15.42 -9.11 -7.16
CA PRO A 190 14.99 -7.79 -6.76
C PRO A 190 15.88 -6.77 -7.48
N GLY A 191 15.37 -6.21 -8.56
CA GLY A 191 16.04 -5.12 -9.23
C GLY A 191 15.89 -3.83 -8.43
N LYS A 192 16.55 -2.77 -8.92
CA LYS A 192 16.59 -1.49 -8.21
C LYS A 192 15.31 -0.70 -8.42
N VAL A 193 14.83 -0.07 -7.34
CA VAL A 193 13.62 0.74 -7.31
C VAL A 193 14.00 2.21 -7.21
N ALA A 194 13.38 3.05 -8.05
CA ALA A 194 13.38 4.49 -7.87
C ALA A 194 11.96 4.97 -7.55
N VAL A 195 11.81 5.70 -6.45
CA VAL A 195 10.53 6.22 -5.99
C VAL A 195 10.43 7.72 -6.32
N PHE A 196 9.34 8.10 -6.97
CA PHE A 196 8.90 9.49 -7.08
C PHE A 196 8.09 9.84 -5.83
N ALA A 197 8.72 10.55 -4.89
CA ALA A 197 8.09 10.94 -3.63
C ALA A 197 7.03 12.04 -3.84
N GLU A 198 5.94 12.00 -3.07
CA GLU A 198 4.84 12.99 -3.17
C GLU A 198 5.27 14.40 -2.75
N VAL A 199 6.18 14.52 -1.78
CA VAL A 199 6.56 15.78 -1.18
C VAL A 199 8.06 15.87 -1.02
N GLU A 200 8.61 17.06 -1.24
CA GLU A 200 10.06 17.30 -1.20
C GLU A 200 10.69 16.82 0.11
N GLY A 201 10.02 17.14 1.22
CA GLY A 201 10.47 16.78 2.56
C GLY A 201 10.45 15.28 2.88
N MET A 202 10.02 14.40 1.98
CA MET A 202 10.12 12.94 2.15
C MET A 202 11.33 12.33 1.45
N ALA A 203 11.80 12.91 0.35
CA ALA A 203 12.96 12.39 -0.36
C ALA A 203 14.22 12.51 0.51
N GLY A 204 14.97 11.43 0.63
CA GLY A 204 16.20 11.40 1.44
C GLY A 204 16.01 11.39 2.96
N THR A 205 14.78 11.23 3.46
CA THR A 205 14.50 11.09 4.90
C THR A 205 14.71 9.67 5.45
N GLY A 206 14.90 8.67 4.58
CA GLY A 206 14.99 7.27 4.97
C GLY A 206 13.63 6.54 5.02
N VAL A 207 12.50 7.23 4.77
CA VAL A 207 11.16 6.63 4.85
C VAL A 207 11.00 5.51 3.82
N TYR A 208 11.32 5.76 2.55
CA TYR A 208 11.20 4.75 1.51
C TYR A 208 12.24 3.66 1.65
N GLU A 209 13.46 4.00 2.08
CA GLU A 209 14.52 3.03 2.37
C GLU A 209 14.09 2.05 3.48
N ALA A 210 13.32 2.51 4.46
CA ALA A 210 12.75 1.66 5.50
C ALA A 210 11.54 0.84 5.00
N LEU A 211 10.63 1.42 4.21
CA LEU A 211 9.50 0.70 3.61
C LEU A 211 9.96 -0.40 2.64
N PHE A 212 11.03 -0.13 1.90
CA PHE A 212 11.68 -1.04 0.95
C PHE A 212 12.88 -1.77 1.57
N GLU A 213 12.94 -1.92 2.90
CA GLU A 213 14.02 -2.66 3.56
C GLU A 213 14.27 -4.02 2.87
N GLY A 214 15.52 -4.31 2.53
CA GLY A 214 15.90 -5.50 1.77
C GLY A 214 15.80 -5.39 0.25
N VAL A 215 15.41 -4.22 -0.28
CA VAL A 215 15.42 -3.87 -1.71
C VAL A 215 16.33 -2.66 -1.91
N ASP A 216 17.11 -2.66 -2.99
CA ASP A 216 17.92 -1.49 -3.37
C ASP A 216 16.98 -0.38 -3.87
N CYS A 217 16.71 0.58 -2.99
CA CYS A 217 15.73 1.64 -3.20
C CYS A 217 16.41 3.01 -3.18
N PHE A 218 16.08 3.84 -4.15
CA PHE A 218 16.40 5.25 -4.19
C PHE A 218 15.11 6.06 -4.19
N SER A 219 15.01 7.08 -3.33
CA SER A 219 13.90 8.02 -3.35
C SER A 219 14.34 9.38 -3.88
N GLY A 220 13.55 9.95 -4.79
CA GLY A 220 13.76 11.30 -5.29
C GLY A 220 12.43 12.06 -5.30
N PHE A 221 12.49 13.35 -4.98
CA PHE A 221 11.38 14.26 -5.23
C PHE A 221 11.59 14.92 -6.57
N VAL A 222 10.51 15.02 -7.35
CA VAL A 222 10.52 15.79 -8.59
C VAL A 222 9.46 16.86 -8.42
N ALA A 223 9.91 18.09 -8.21
CA ALA A 223 9.01 19.24 -8.11
C ALA A 223 8.18 19.34 -9.39
N ASP A 224 6.88 19.56 -9.21
CA ASP A 224 5.96 19.85 -10.30
C ASP A 224 6.32 21.23 -10.88
N THR A 225 7.22 21.26 -11.86
CA THR A 225 7.34 22.44 -12.71
C THR A 225 6.23 22.34 -13.75
N VAL A 226 5.16 23.08 -13.50
CA VAL A 226 3.95 23.24 -14.33
C VAL A 226 4.27 23.52 -15.82
N GLU A 227 5.52 23.85 -16.17
CA GLU A 227 5.97 24.09 -17.55
C GLU A 227 6.69 22.89 -18.22
N THR A 228 7.15 21.86 -17.49
CA THR A 228 7.85 20.70 -18.10
C THR A 228 7.44 19.32 -17.58
N GLY A 229 6.50 19.25 -16.63
CA GLY A 229 6.11 18.01 -15.97
C GLY A 229 7.23 17.44 -15.08
N ALA A 230 6.89 16.54 -14.15
CA ALA A 230 7.92 15.84 -13.40
C ALA A 230 8.84 15.08 -14.37
N SER A 231 10.10 15.50 -14.44
CA SER A 231 11.04 14.93 -15.37
C SER A 231 11.66 13.68 -14.79
N LEU A 232 11.41 12.52 -15.41
CA LEU A 232 12.20 11.30 -15.17
C LEU A 232 13.70 11.60 -15.30
N ARG A 233 14.10 12.51 -16.20
CA ARG A 233 15.49 12.96 -16.32
C ARG A 233 16.01 13.61 -15.04
N ALA A 234 15.19 14.42 -14.35
CA ALA A 234 15.57 15.02 -13.07
C ALA A 234 15.82 13.94 -12.00
N LEU A 235 14.93 12.96 -11.89
CA LEU A 235 15.11 11.82 -10.99
C LEU A 235 16.38 11.04 -11.33
N LEU A 236 16.64 10.73 -12.60
CA LEU A 236 17.83 9.99 -13.03
C LEU A 236 19.13 10.78 -12.81
N ARG A 237 19.11 12.10 -12.99
CA ARG A 237 20.25 12.97 -12.65
C ARG A 237 20.51 12.98 -11.15
N ALA A 238 19.46 13.07 -10.32
CA ALA A 238 19.59 13.00 -8.86
C ALA A 238 20.12 11.63 -8.41
N TYR A 239 19.61 10.55 -9.00
CA TYR A 239 20.07 9.19 -8.80
C TYR A 239 21.56 9.04 -9.14
N ARG A 240 22.01 9.59 -10.27
CA ARG A 240 23.43 9.59 -10.63
C ARG A 240 24.27 10.45 -9.68
N ALA A 241 23.76 11.61 -9.27
CA ALA A 241 24.47 12.55 -8.40
C ALA A 241 24.63 12.04 -6.97
N SER A 242 23.74 11.16 -6.49
CA SER A 242 23.85 10.52 -5.18
C SER A 242 25.00 9.50 -5.11
N GLY A 243 25.61 9.15 -6.24
CA GLY A 243 26.63 8.11 -6.34
C GLY A 243 26.06 6.69 -6.37
N ALA A 244 24.73 6.54 -6.42
CA ALA A 244 24.10 5.25 -6.59
C ALA A 244 24.51 4.61 -7.93
N THR A 245 24.73 3.29 -7.91
CA THR A 245 25.18 2.53 -9.07
C THR A 245 24.18 1.44 -9.45
N GLY A 246 24.17 1.04 -10.71
CA GLY A 246 23.24 0.04 -11.24
C GLY A 246 22.00 0.65 -11.88
N ALA A 247 21.33 -0.15 -12.72
CA ALA A 247 20.18 0.28 -13.49
C ALA A 247 18.87 0.06 -12.71
N ILE A 248 17.97 1.03 -12.81
CA ILE A 248 16.63 1.01 -12.21
C ILE A 248 15.72 0.13 -13.05
N SER A 249 15.11 -0.88 -12.42
CA SER A 249 14.14 -1.78 -13.04
C SER A 249 12.70 -1.46 -12.68
N LEU A 250 12.47 -0.67 -11.63
CA LEU A 250 11.14 -0.26 -11.21
C LEU A 250 11.12 1.24 -10.89
N PHE A 251 10.25 1.96 -11.58
CA PHE A 251 9.84 3.30 -11.20
C PHE A 251 8.55 3.22 -10.41
N CYS A 252 8.59 3.59 -9.13
CA CYS A 252 7.44 3.61 -8.24
C CYS A 252 6.97 5.05 -8.08
N ILE A 253 5.73 5.33 -8.45
CA ILE A 253 5.11 6.64 -8.35
C ILE A 253 4.28 6.67 -7.07
N ASP A 254 4.82 7.30 -6.03
CA ASP A 254 4.04 7.58 -4.82
C ASP A 254 3.30 8.92 -4.96
N ASP A 255 3.88 9.89 -5.67
CA ASP A 255 3.21 11.14 -6.02
C ASP A 255 2.02 10.92 -6.97
N PHE A 256 0.81 10.94 -6.42
CA PHE A 256 -0.43 10.66 -7.14
C PHE A 256 -0.76 11.67 -8.25
N ARG A 257 -0.04 12.80 -8.32
CA ARG A 257 -0.21 13.80 -9.38
C ARG A 257 0.52 13.43 -10.66
N LEU A 258 1.42 12.44 -10.61
CA LEU A 258 2.21 12.03 -11.76
C LEU A 258 1.53 10.89 -12.52
N SER A 259 1.52 11.02 -13.85
CA SER A 259 1.01 9.98 -14.73
C SER A 259 2.04 8.87 -14.95
N PRO A 260 1.69 7.59 -14.68
CA PRO A 260 2.52 6.45 -15.05
C PRO A 260 2.85 6.39 -16.54
N GLU A 261 1.91 6.80 -17.39
CA GLU A 261 2.04 6.81 -18.85
C GLU A 261 3.07 7.84 -19.31
N ASP A 262 3.08 9.01 -18.67
CA ASP A 262 4.03 10.08 -18.97
C ASP A 262 5.45 9.68 -18.56
N ILE A 263 5.63 9.09 -17.37
CA ILE A 263 6.94 8.57 -16.93
C ILE A 263 7.40 7.45 -17.89
N ALA A 264 6.50 6.56 -18.29
CA ALA A 264 6.81 5.51 -19.27
C ALA A 264 7.15 6.08 -20.66
N ALA A 265 6.49 7.16 -21.10
CA ALA A 265 6.81 7.85 -22.35
C ALA A 265 8.18 8.51 -22.30
N GLN A 266 8.50 9.20 -21.21
CA GLN A 266 9.82 9.78 -20.99
C GLN A 266 10.92 8.71 -20.95
N ALA A 267 10.68 7.56 -20.31
CA ALA A 267 11.64 6.46 -20.28
C ALA A 267 11.93 5.94 -21.70
N ARG A 268 10.90 5.72 -22.51
CA ARG A 268 11.04 5.32 -23.92
C ARG A 268 11.81 6.37 -24.72
N GLU A 269 11.47 7.64 -24.56
CA GLU A 269 12.17 8.75 -25.23
C GLU A 269 13.67 8.76 -24.89
N ILE A 270 14.04 8.60 -23.62
CA ILE A 270 15.44 8.53 -23.17
C ILE A 270 16.16 7.32 -23.79
N ILE A 271 15.47 6.20 -23.98
CA ILE A 271 16.05 4.97 -24.53
C ILE A 271 16.24 5.08 -26.04
N GLU A 272 15.25 5.62 -26.75
CA GLU A 272 15.14 5.57 -28.22
C GLU A 272 15.78 6.77 -28.92
N VAL A 273 15.76 7.95 -28.31
CA VAL A 273 16.28 9.18 -28.95
C VAL A 273 17.76 9.36 -28.66
N GLU A 274 18.56 9.44 -29.73
CA GLU A 274 20.00 9.67 -29.62
C GLU A 274 20.30 11.14 -29.32
N SER A 275 20.64 11.43 -28.06
CA SER A 275 21.26 12.67 -27.62
C SER A 275 22.37 12.35 -26.63
N GLU A 276 23.38 13.22 -26.50
CA GLU A 276 24.49 13.01 -25.56
C GLU A 276 23.98 12.75 -24.14
N GLU A 277 22.96 13.49 -23.71
CA GLU A 277 22.31 13.29 -22.42
C GLU A 277 21.61 11.93 -22.32
N ASN A 278 20.77 11.58 -23.31
CA ASN A 278 20.03 10.33 -23.30
C ASN A 278 20.96 9.11 -23.30
N LEU A 279 22.10 9.18 -24.01
CA LEU A 279 23.12 8.13 -24.00
C LEU A 279 23.69 7.85 -22.60
N GLN A 280 23.75 8.87 -21.74
CA GLN A 280 24.18 8.73 -20.34
C GLN A 280 23.03 8.23 -19.47
N LEU A 281 21.84 8.81 -19.60
CA LEU A 281 20.68 8.47 -18.76
C LEU A 281 20.13 7.07 -19.04
N ARG A 282 20.13 6.61 -20.31
CA ARG A 282 19.63 5.27 -20.66
C ARG A 282 20.39 4.13 -19.97
N GLN A 283 21.63 4.35 -19.56
CA GLN A 283 22.43 3.35 -18.83
C GLN A 283 21.91 3.13 -17.39
N LEU A 284 21.12 4.07 -16.89
CA LEU A 284 20.50 4.03 -15.56
C LEU A 284 19.13 3.34 -15.60
N ILE A 285 18.61 2.96 -16.78
CA ILE A 285 17.33 2.28 -16.96
C ILE A 285 17.61 0.83 -17.35
N ALA A 286 17.06 -0.12 -16.60
CA ALA A 286 17.21 -1.55 -16.89
C ALA A 286 16.47 -1.93 -18.19
N ARG A 287 16.77 -3.09 -18.77
CA ARG A 287 16.10 -3.52 -20.02
C ARG A 287 14.65 -3.92 -19.80
N ASP A 288 14.35 -4.49 -18.64
CA ASP A 288 13.06 -4.99 -18.19
C ASP A 288 12.38 -4.01 -17.22
N TRP A 289 12.60 -2.71 -17.43
CA TRP A 289 12.03 -1.68 -16.59
C TRP A 289 10.50 -1.67 -16.66
N ARG A 290 9.86 -1.21 -15.58
CA ARG A 290 8.42 -1.00 -15.48
C ARG A 290 8.09 0.18 -14.59
N VAL A 291 6.89 0.72 -14.73
CA VAL A 291 6.33 1.77 -13.89
C VAL A 291 5.15 1.20 -13.11
N VAL A 292 5.06 1.55 -11.84
CA VAL A 292 3.91 1.26 -10.97
C VAL A 292 3.58 2.52 -10.19
N ASP A 293 2.32 2.71 -9.86
CA ASP A 293 1.87 3.79 -8.99
C ASP A 293 1.05 3.24 -7.81
N VAL A 294 1.00 4.04 -6.75
CA VAL A 294 0.33 3.64 -5.50
C VAL A 294 -1.20 3.68 -5.57
N LEU A 295 -1.81 4.42 -6.51
CA LEU A 295 -3.26 4.47 -6.65
C LEU A 295 -3.77 3.15 -7.21
N ARG A 296 -3.26 2.77 -8.39
CA ARG A 296 -3.56 1.48 -9.01
C ARG A 296 -3.18 0.31 -8.11
N GLU A 297 -2.07 0.44 -7.39
CA GLU A 297 -1.71 -0.61 -6.44
C GLU A 297 -2.76 -0.78 -5.34
N ALA A 298 -3.37 0.30 -4.86
CA ALA A 298 -4.37 0.24 -3.80
C ALA A 298 -5.58 -0.59 -4.24
N SER A 299 -6.12 -0.33 -5.44
CA SER A 299 -7.23 -1.07 -6.02
C SER A 299 -6.83 -2.52 -6.27
N GLU A 300 -5.69 -2.78 -6.92
CA GLU A 300 -5.27 -4.14 -7.24
C GLU A 300 -4.96 -4.99 -5.99
N ALA A 301 -4.32 -4.43 -4.97
CA ALA A 301 -4.05 -5.13 -3.72
C ALA A 301 -5.34 -5.44 -2.96
N CYS A 302 -6.28 -4.49 -2.93
CA CYS A 302 -7.59 -4.70 -2.33
C CYS A 302 -8.35 -5.82 -3.06
N TYR A 303 -8.39 -5.78 -4.39
CA TYR A 303 -9.02 -6.82 -5.22
C TYR A 303 -8.46 -8.21 -4.92
N ARG A 304 -7.12 -8.34 -4.90
CA ARG A 304 -6.45 -9.62 -4.61
C ARG A 304 -6.82 -10.16 -3.22
N GLU A 305 -6.85 -9.29 -2.20
CA GLU A 305 -7.28 -9.69 -0.86
C GLU A 305 -8.77 -10.06 -0.81
N PHE A 306 -9.63 -9.35 -1.55
CA PHE A 306 -11.06 -9.65 -1.61
C PHE A 306 -11.32 -11.01 -2.26
N ARG A 307 -10.62 -11.29 -3.36
CA ARG A 307 -10.70 -12.57 -4.06
C ARG A 307 -10.21 -13.71 -3.20
N LYS A 308 -9.05 -13.55 -2.56
CA LYS A 308 -8.45 -14.53 -1.66
C LYS A 308 -9.36 -14.87 -0.46
N ARG A 309 -10.10 -13.89 0.05
CA ARG A 309 -10.97 -14.03 1.23
C ARG A 309 -12.43 -14.32 0.88
N ASN A 310 -12.80 -14.23 -0.39
CA ASN A 310 -14.18 -14.36 -0.87
C ASN A 310 -15.16 -13.42 -0.12
N VAL A 311 -14.84 -12.11 -0.17
CA VAL A 311 -15.56 -11.03 0.54
C VAL A 311 -16.17 -9.97 -0.40
N PHE A 312 -16.19 -10.22 -1.71
CA PHE A 312 -16.94 -9.38 -2.64
C PHE A 312 -18.44 -9.43 -2.34
N THR A 313 -19.10 -8.30 -2.48
CA THR A 313 -20.55 -8.19 -2.45
C THR A 313 -21.12 -8.87 -3.70
N HIS A 314 -22.21 -9.65 -3.54
CA HIS A 314 -22.88 -10.33 -4.65
C HIS A 314 -24.01 -9.47 -5.25
N ASP A 315 -23.73 -8.18 -5.49
CA ASP A 315 -24.67 -7.23 -6.08
C ASP A 315 -24.16 -6.77 -7.45
N ILE A 316 -25.04 -6.77 -8.45
CA ILE A 316 -24.70 -6.36 -9.81
C ILE A 316 -25.10 -4.89 -9.95
N ALA A 317 -24.28 -4.03 -9.36
CA ALA A 317 -24.44 -2.58 -9.41
C ALA A 317 -23.08 -1.90 -9.61
N TYR A 318 -23.10 -0.69 -10.15
CA TYR A 318 -21.89 0.14 -10.16
C TYR A 318 -21.43 0.41 -8.72
N PRO A 319 -20.12 0.47 -8.46
CA PRO A 319 -19.60 0.83 -7.15
C PRO A 319 -20.07 2.24 -6.76
N LYS A 320 -20.23 2.48 -5.46
CA LYS A 320 -20.68 3.75 -4.91
C LYS A 320 -19.57 4.41 -4.11
N GLY A 321 -19.36 5.70 -4.35
CA GLY A 321 -18.43 6.50 -3.57
C GLY A 321 -19.15 7.39 -2.56
N LEU A 322 -18.60 7.50 -1.36
CA LEU A 322 -19.04 8.41 -0.32
C LEU A 322 -17.81 9.11 0.28
N THR A 323 -18.00 10.36 0.69
CA THR A 323 -16.99 11.12 1.41
C THR A 323 -17.56 11.51 2.76
N LEU A 324 -16.83 11.21 3.83
CA LEU A 324 -17.20 11.58 5.19
C LEU A 324 -16.13 12.49 5.78
N ASN A 325 -16.56 13.66 6.21
CA ASN A 325 -15.76 14.51 7.09
C ASN A 325 -15.98 13.97 8.49
N VAL A 326 -15.01 13.22 9.01
CA VAL A 326 -15.10 12.75 10.39
C VAL A 326 -14.68 13.91 11.29
N GLN A 327 -15.66 14.71 11.72
CA GLN A 327 -15.45 15.64 12.83
C GLN A 327 -15.37 14.82 14.12
N ASP A 328 -14.36 15.10 14.95
CA ASP A 328 -14.13 14.44 16.24
C ASP A 328 -15.29 14.62 17.24
#